data_AF-A0A193QI72-F1
#
_entry.id   AF-A0A193QI72-F1
#
_cell.length_a   1.000
_cell.length_b   1.000
_cell.length_c   1.000
_cell.angle_alpha   90.00
_cell.angle_beta   90.00
_cell.angle_gamma   90.00
#
_symmetry.space_group_name_H-M   'P 1'
#
loop_
_entity.id
_entity.type
_entity.pdbx_description
1 polymer ?
#
loop_
_entity_poly.entity_id
_entity_poly.type
_entity_poly.pdbx_seq_one_letter_code
_entity_poly.pdbx_strand_id
1 'polypeptide(L)'
;MRKWIERRLLPLATEKEVFGERGSSRRLLILWNEWLEMIYDVTSQLPPERYDWKRAWYKRAKKLREDLGVPYRLGEEDEAA
;
A
#
# COMPACT_ATOMS: atom_id res chain seq x y z
N MET A 1 -5.45 -8.61 17.79
CA MET A 1 -5.32 -7.16 17.55
C MET A 1 -5.31 -6.30 18.81
N ARG A 2 -6.38 -6.21 19.61
CA ARG A 2 -6.44 -5.29 20.78
C ARG A 2 -5.23 -5.34 21.72
N LYS A 3 -4.82 -6.54 22.17
CA LYS A 3 -3.63 -6.73 23.03
C LYS A 3 -2.32 -6.24 22.40
N TRP A 4 -2.19 -6.26 21.08
CA TRP A 4 -0.98 -5.84 20.37
C TRP A 4 -0.93 -4.32 20.22
N ILE A 5 -2.11 -3.71 20.00
CA ILE A 5 -2.30 -2.25 20.00
C ILE A 5 -1.97 -1.70 21.39
N GLU A 6 -2.52 -2.29 22.46
CA GLU A 6 -2.26 -1.87 23.84
C GLU A 6 -0.77 -1.97 24.23
N ARG A 7 -0.07 -2.98 23.70
CA ARG A 7 1.36 -3.20 23.93
C ARG A 7 2.27 -2.43 22.95
N ARG A 8 1.70 -1.63 22.05
CA ARG A 8 2.45 -0.86 21.01
C ARG A 8 3.39 -1.74 20.16
N LEU A 9 2.95 -2.96 19.84
CA LEU A 9 3.72 -3.93 19.05
C LEU A 9 3.41 -3.85 17.54
N LEU A 10 2.69 -2.81 17.12
CA LEU A 10 2.35 -2.59 15.73
C LEU A 10 2.58 -1.11 15.42
N PRO A 11 3.18 -0.79 14.26
CA PRO A 11 3.26 0.57 13.79
C PRO A 11 1.86 0.99 13.33
N LEU A 12 1.28 1.96 14.04
CA LEU A 12 -0.10 2.39 13.88
C LEU A 12 -0.17 3.90 13.71
N ALA A 13 -0.97 4.35 12.76
CA ALA A 13 -1.42 5.72 12.65
C ALA A 13 -2.90 5.83 13.08
N THR A 14 -3.25 6.94 13.74
CA THR A 14 -4.65 7.27 14.01
C THR A 14 -5.04 8.43 13.11
N GLU A 15 -5.97 8.18 12.19
CA GLU A 15 -6.52 9.23 11.34
C GLU A 15 -7.91 9.63 11.84
N LYS A 16 -8.15 10.94 11.93
CA LYS A 16 -9.47 11.50 12.21
C LYS A 16 -10.16 11.76 10.87
N GLU A 17 -11.22 11.02 10.62
CA GLU A 17 -12.10 11.26 9.49
C GLU A 17 -13.26 12.15 9.95
N VAL A 18 -13.42 13.31 9.31
CA VAL A 18 -14.45 14.29 9.67
C VAL A 18 -15.61 14.16 8.66
N PHE A 19 -16.80 13.84 9.15
CA PHE A 19 -18.02 13.71 8.34
C PHE A 19 -18.87 14.99 8.41
N GLY A 20 -18.26 16.14 8.15
CA GLY A 20 -18.91 17.45 8.27
C GLY A 20 -19.52 17.70 9.65
N GLU A 21 -20.72 18.29 9.71
CA GLU A 21 -21.43 18.57 10.98
C GLU A 21 -21.97 17.34 11.70
N ARG A 22 -22.03 16.17 11.03
CA ARG A 22 -22.58 14.92 11.60
C ARG A 22 -21.62 14.24 12.58
N GLY A 23 -20.37 14.70 12.66
CA GLY A 23 -19.37 14.24 13.62
C GLY A 23 -18.08 13.79 12.97
N SER A 24 -17.22 13.14 13.76
CA SER A 24 -15.95 12.60 13.29
C SER A 24 -15.73 11.19 13.81
N SER A 25 -15.13 10.34 12.99
CA SER A 25 -14.64 9.02 13.39
C SER A 25 -13.11 9.02 13.51
N ARG A 26 -12.57 8.07 14.26
CA ARG A 26 -11.13 7.80 14.31
C ARG A 26 -10.88 6.41 13.76
N ARG A 27 -10.02 6.31 12.76
CA ARG A 27 -9.59 5.04 12.18
C ARG A 27 -8.16 4.74 12.63
N LEU A 28 -7.92 3.50 13.02
CA LEU A 28 -6.59 2.98 13.26
C LEU A 28 -6.11 2.32 11.98
N LEU A 29 -4.96 2.77 11.48
CA LEU A 29 -4.31 2.24 10.29
C LEU A 29 -3.01 1.56 10.69
N ILE A 30 -2.74 0.38 10.16
CA ILE A 30 -1.42 -0.25 10.27
C ILE A 30 -0.55 0.37 9.19
N LEU A 31 0.61 0.88 9.59
CA LEU A 31 1.61 1.39 8.66
C LEU A 31 2.32 0.19 8.03
N TRP A 32 1.84 -0.19 6.85
CA TRP A 32 2.23 -1.44 6.20
C TRP A 32 3.74 -1.54 5.94
N ASN A 33 4.37 -0.47 5.49
CA ASN A 33 5.82 -0.47 5.23
C ASN A 33 6.64 -0.62 6.52
N GLU A 34 6.31 0.14 7.56
CA GLU A 34 6.99 0.04 8.87
C GLU A 34 6.77 -1.33 9.50
N TRP A 35 5.60 -1.93 9.31
CA TRP A 35 5.33 -3.28 9.78
C TRP A 35 6.21 -4.30 9.04
N LEU A 36 6.38 -4.15 7.72
CA LEU A 36 7.25 -5.02 6.94
C LEU A 36 8.73 -4.87 7.34
N GLU A 37 9.19 -3.66 7.65
CA GLU A 37 10.54 -3.40 8.18
C GLU A 37 10.73 -4.08 9.54
N MET A 38 9.78 -3.93 10.46
CA MET A 38 9.81 -4.60 11.77
C MET A 38 9.88 -6.13 11.64
N ILE A 39 9.11 -6.72 10.72
CA ILE A 39 9.16 -8.16 10.46
C ILE A 39 10.52 -8.57 9.90
N TYR A 40 11.07 -7.77 8.98
CA TYR A 40 12.39 -8.02 8.43
C TYR A 40 13.49 -7.95 9.49
N ASP A 41 13.46 -6.96 10.39
CA ASP A 41 14.45 -6.83 11.45
C ASP A 41 14.47 -8.06 12.38
N VAL A 42 13.31 -8.64 12.65
CA VAL A 42 13.17 -9.81 13.52
C VAL A 42 13.50 -11.12 12.81
N THR A 43 13.15 -11.25 11.53
CA THR A 43 13.19 -12.55 10.81
C THR A 43 14.28 -12.62 9.75
N SER A 44 14.92 -11.50 9.41
CA SER A 44 15.80 -11.33 8.24
C SER A 44 15.15 -11.77 6.93
N GLN A 45 13.83 -11.87 6.89
CA GLN A 45 13.02 -12.31 5.75
C GLN A 45 11.86 -11.35 5.53
N LEU A 46 11.53 -11.10 4.28
CA LEU A 46 10.38 -10.28 3.91
C LEU A 46 9.20 -11.17 3.54
N PRO A 47 7.98 -10.88 4.04
CA PRO A 47 6.78 -11.61 3.64
C PRO A 47 6.57 -11.52 2.11
N PRO A 48 6.25 -12.63 1.43
CA PRO A 48 5.98 -12.62 -0.02
C PRO A 48 4.83 -11.68 -0.42
N GLU A 49 3.86 -11.50 0.48
CA GLU A 49 2.68 -10.65 0.31
C GLU A 49 3.03 -9.17 0.09
N ARG A 50 4.26 -8.75 0.46
CA ARG A 50 4.79 -7.40 0.19
C ARG A 50 4.67 -7.00 -1.27
N TYR A 51 4.85 -7.95 -2.18
CA TYR A 51 4.89 -7.69 -3.63
C TYR A 51 3.60 -8.07 -4.35
N ASP A 52 2.74 -8.89 -3.75
CA ASP A 52 1.60 -9.46 -4.44
C ASP A 52 0.56 -8.41 -4.80
N TRP A 53 0.31 -7.45 -3.91
CA TRP A 53 -0.58 -6.32 -4.22
C TRP A 53 -0.02 -5.46 -5.35
N LYS A 54 1.29 -5.21 -5.36
CA LYS A 54 1.97 -4.40 -6.40
C LYS A 54 1.96 -5.11 -7.74
N ARG A 55 2.20 -6.43 -7.76
CA ARG A 55 2.11 -7.28 -8.96
C ARG A 55 0.68 -7.33 -9.49
N ALA A 56 -0.31 -7.51 -8.61
CA ALA A 56 -1.71 -7.50 -8.98
C ALA A 56 -2.15 -6.14 -9.54
N TRP A 57 -1.72 -5.05 -8.91
CA TRP A 57 -1.96 -3.70 -9.39
C TRP A 57 -1.29 -3.47 -10.75
N TYR A 58 -0.03 -3.86 -10.92
CA TYR A 58 0.68 -3.73 -12.20
C TYR A 58 0.00 -4.51 -13.33
N LYS A 59 -0.46 -5.74 -13.06
CA LYS A 59 -1.25 -6.54 -14.01
C LYS A 59 -2.55 -5.84 -14.41
N ARG A 60 -3.29 -5.29 -13.44
CA ARG A 60 -4.54 -4.55 -13.71
C ARG A 60 -4.29 -3.28 -14.50
N ALA A 61 -3.27 -2.51 -14.12
CA ALA A 61 -2.89 -1.27 -14.79
C ALA A 61 -2.43 -1.54 -16.24
N LYS A 62 -1.64 -2.60 -16.46
CA LYS A 62 -1.23 -3.02 -17.81
C LYS A 62 -2.42 -3.40 -18.67
N LYS A 63 -3.34 -4.22 -18.14
CA LYS A 63 -4.57 -4.60 -18.86
C LYS A 63 -5.42 -3.38 -19.20
N LEU A 64 -5.65 -2.50 -18.21
CA LEU A 64 -6.42 -1.28 -18.43
C LEU A 64 -5.79 -0.38 -19.50
N ARG A 65 -4.46 -0.30 -19.54
CA ARG A 65 -3.73 0.41 -20.60
C ARG A 65 -3.98 -0.19 -21.98
N GLU A 66 -3.87 -1.52 -22.10
CA GLU A 66 -4.14 -2.23 -23.35
C GLU A 66 -5.59 -2.00 -23.81
N ASP A 67 -6.54 -2.11 -22.89
CA ASP A 67 -7.97 -1.86 -23.16
C ASP A 67 -8.24 -0.42 -23.62
N LEU A 68 -7.48 0.55 -23.11
CA LEU A 68 -7.59 1.98 -23.45
C LEU A 68 -6.71 2.40 -24.64
N GLY A 69 -5.88 1.50 -25.19
CA GLY A 69 -4.99 1.80 -26.31
C GLY A 69 -3.91 2.85 -26.03
N VAL A 70 -3.55 3.07 -24.76
CA VAL A 70 -2.63 4.15 -24.37
C VAL A 70 -1.17 3.71 -24.54
N PRO A 71 -0.32 4.42 -25.31
CA PRO A 71 1.10 4.11 -25.43
C PRO A 71 1.85 4.32 -24.10
N TYR A 72 2.94 3.57 -23.87
CA TYR A 72 3.72 3.71 -22.63
C TYR A 72 4.54 4.98 -22.74
N ARG A 73 4.14 6.07 -22.08
CA ARG A 73 5.06 7.18 -21.88
C ARG A 73 5.01 7.65 -20.44
N LEU A 74 6.07 7.33 -19.71
CA LEU A 74 6.54 8.11 -18.58
C LEU A 74 8.00 8.47 -18.88
N GLY A 75 8.15 9.52 -19.69
CA GLY A 75 9.45 10.09 -20.07
C GLY A 75 10.11 9.38 -21.25
N GLU A 76 10.10 10.06 -22.40
CA GLU A 76 10.87 9.78 -23.64
C GLU A 76 10.36 8.70 -24.59
N GLU A 77 10.66 8.97 -25.86
CA GLU A 77 10.04 8.51 -27.09
C GLU A 77 10.42 7.06 -27.43
N ASP A 78 9.45 6.28 -27.89
CA ASP A 78 9.70 5.05 -28.65
C ASP A 78 10.29 5.44 -30.02
N GLU A 79 11.58 5.77 -30.08
CA GLU A 79 12.38 5.58 -31.30
C GLU A 79 12.96 4.16 -31.28
N ALA A 80 12.43 3.31 -32.18
CA ALA A 80 12.97 2.08 -32.77
C ALA A 80 11.82 1.06 -32.91
N ALA A 81 11.52 0.46 -34.08
CA ALA A 81 12.17 0.40 -35.38
C ALA A 81 11.11 0.03 -36.44
#